data_AF-A0A8H5H0G9-F1
#
_entry.id   AF-A0A8H5H0G9-F1
#
_cell.length_a   1.000
_cell.length_b   1.000
_cell.length_c   1.000
_cell.angle_alpha   90.00
_cell.angle_beta   90.00
_cell.angle_gamma   90.00
#
_symmetry.space_group_name_H-M   'P 1'
#
loop_
_entity.id
_entity.type
_entity.pdbx_description
1 polymer ?
#
loop_
_entity_poly.entity_id
_entity_poly.type
_entity_poly.pdbx_seq_one_letter_code
_entity_poly.pdbx_strand_id
1 'polypeptide(L)'
;MTMTWAITCSWFFIFLLPSSDTSAAAWRWFPNMTIPKSKRFFVNSSFKSSELRYTANTQLEHLHARYTGTGHADLTKYEWLTHQHRDTLSSIVGHPTLTSFLAIADGESAGRVKFEMAEKMLQPCGPPPRKDDD
;
A
#
# COMPACT_ATOMS: atom_id res chain seq x y z
N MET A 1 -17.84 -30.74 -5.78
CA MET A 1 -17.96 -29.61 -6.73
C MET A 1 -19.01 -28.62 -6.25
N THR A 2 -18.76 -27.91 -5.14
CA THR A 2 -19.66 -26.85 -4.63
C THR A 2 -18.96 -25.68 -3.94
N MET A 3 -17.63 -25.65 -3.80
CA MET A 3 -16.93 -24.58 -3.06
C MET A 3 -16.25 -23.52 -3.94
N THR A 4 -16.30 -23.63 -5.27
CA THR A 4 -15.70 -22.63 -6.17
C THR A 4 -16.60 -21.40 -6.43
N TRP A 5 -17.88 -21.46 -6.06
CA TRP A 5 -18.82 -20.35 -6.28
C TRP A 5 -18.90 -19.33 -5.15
N ALA A 6 -18.38 -19.63 -3.95
CA ALA A 6 -18.44 -18.70 -2.82
C ALA A 6 -17.37 -17.60 -2.89
N ILE A 7 -16.26 -17.84 -3.58
CA ILE A 7 -15.12 -16.91 -3.66
C ILE A 7 -15.37 -15.83 -4.72
N THR A 8 -16.11 -16.12 -5.79
CA THR A 8 -16.41 -15.16 -6.85
C THR A 8 -17.45 -14.10 -6.46
N CYS A 9 -18.40 -14.42 -5.56
CA CYS A 9 -19.38 -13.42 -5.10
C CYS A 9 -18.78 -12.34 -4.19
N SER A 10 -17.65 -12.61 -3.52
CA SER A 10 -17.04 -11.63 -2.60
C SER A 10 -16.25 -10.52 -3.33
N TRP A 11 -15.87 -10.74 -4.59
CA TRP A 11 -15.12 -9.76 -5.38
C TRP A 11 -16.01 -8.78 -6.15
N PHE A 12 -17.30 -9.08 -6.33
CA PHE A 12 -18.20 -8.20 -7.09
C PHE A 12 -18.78 -7.04 -6.26
N PHE A 13 -18.56 -7.02 -4.94
CA PHE A 13 -19.14 -6.02 -4.04
C PHE A 13 -18.19 -4.85 -3.70
N ILE A 14 -16.98 -4.81 -4.27
CA ILE A 14 -15.98 -3.76 -3.96
C ILE A 14 -16.01 -2.60 -4.97
N PHE A 15 -16.64 -2.75 -6.13
CA PHE A 15 -16.55 -1.74 -7.20
C PHE A 15 -17.74 -0.75 -7.30
N LEU A 16 -18.71 -0.81 -6.40
CA LEU A 16 -19.86 0.08 -6.46
C LEU A 16 -20.45 0.43 -5.09
N LEU A 17 -19.66 1.06 -4.21
CA LEU A 17 -20.27 1.86 -3.14
C LEU A 17 -19.34 3.01 -2.69
N PRO A 18 -19.84 4.26 -2.63
CA PRO A 18 -19.07 5.38 -2.11
C PRO A 18 -18.95 5.32 -0.58
N SER A 19 -17.81 5.80 -0.11
CA SER A 19 -17.40 6.09 1.26
C SER A 19 -18.51 6.30 2.30
N SER A 20 -18.79 5.28 3.11
CA SER A 20 -19.05 5.38 4.56
C SER A 20 -19.58 4.03 5.07
N ASP A 21 -19.06 3.54 6.19
CA ASP A 21 -19.60 2.44 7.01
C ASP A 21 -19.34 0.99 6.57
N THR A 22 -18.09 0.53 6.71
CA THR A 22 -17.74 -0.92 6.69
C THR A 22 -17.26 -1.47 8.03
N SER A 23 -17.45 -0.75 9.14
CA SER A 23 -16.98 -1.20 10.48
C SER A 23 -17.98 -2.06 11.26
N ALA A 24 -19.22 -2.25 10.79
CA ALA A 24 -20.27 -2.94 11.56
C ALA A 24 -20.62 -4.38 11.13
N ALA A 25 -20.15 -4.86 9.98
CA ALA A 25 -20.60 -6.15 9.43
C ALA A 25 -19.74 -7.37 9.83
N ALA A 26 -18.56 -7.17 10.41
CA ALA A 26 -17.62 -8.26 10.69
C ALA A 26 -17.94 -9.09 11.97
N TRP A 27 -18.86 -8.62 12.81
CA TRP A 27 -19.06 -9.20 14.16
C TRP A 27 -20.21 -10.22 14.28
N ARG A 28 -20.87 -10.61 13.17
CA ARG A 28 -22.09 -11.43 13.24
C ARG A 28 -21.90 -12.94 13.03
N TRP A 29 -20.66 -13.43 12.89
CA TRP A 29 -20.40 -14.82 12.46
C TRP A 29 -19.60 -15.72 13.42
N PHE A 30 -19.27 -15.30 14.65
CA PHE A 30 -18.62 -16.19 15.62
C PHE A 30 -19.38 -16.27 16.96
N PRO A 31 -20.41 -17.12 17.08
CA PRO A 31 -21.17 -17.27 18.31
C PRO A 31 -20.71 -18.48 19.13
N ASN A 32 -19.41 -18.76 19.27
CA ASN A 32 -18.91 -19.59 20.37
C ASN A 32 -17.37 -19.61 20.45
N MET A 33 -16.78 -18.69 21.21
CA MET A 33 -15.42 -18.88 21.70
C MET A 33 -15.37 -18.41 23.14
N THR A 34 -15.52 -19.34 24.06
CA THR A 34 -15.36 -19.10 25.49
C THR A 34 -13.90 -18.75 25.76
N ILE A 35 -13.66 -17.50 26.14
CA ILE A 35 -12.34 -16.98 26.51
C ILE A 35 -11.97 -17.56 27.89
N PRO A 36 -10.91 -18.38 28.03
CA PRO A 36 -10.43 -18.77 29.34
C PRO A 36 -9.80 -17.54 30.03
N LYS A 37 -10.34 -17.15 31.19
CA LYS A 37 -9.72 -16.14 32.07
C LYS A 37 -8.44 -16.72 32.68
N SER A 38 -7.30 -16.57 32.01
CA SER A 38 -6.00 -16.86 32.61
C SER A 38 -5.22 -15.56 32.87
N LYS A 39 -5.09 -15.27 34.18
CA LYS A 39 -4.05 -14.52 34.88
C LYS A 39 -3.45 -13.31 34.14
N ARG A 40 -3.92 -12.12 34.52
CA ARG A 40 -3.24 -10.85 34.31
C ARG A 40 -1.86 -10.90 34.96
N PHE A 41 -0.85 -11.24 34.19
CA PHE A 41 0.54 -10.98 34.53
C PHE A 41 0.71 -9.46 34.57
N PHE A 42 0.85 -8.91 35.77
CA PHE A 42 1.28 -7.54 35.99
C PHE A 42 2.76 -7.48 35.58
N VAL A 43 3.02 -7.19 34.31
CA VAL A 43 4.36 -6.83 33.85
C VAL A 43 4.57 -5.37 34.21
N ASN A 44 5.63 -5.13 34.99
CA ASN A 44 6.14 -3.81 35.32
C ASN A 44 6.44 -3.06 33.98
N SER A 45 5.57 -2.12 33.61
CA SER A 45 5.42 -1.65 32.23
C SER A 45 6.34 -0.48 31.83
N SER A 46 7.21 -0.01 32.73
CA SER A 46 7.86 1.29 32.53
C SER A 46 9.27 1.26 31.93
N PHE A 47 10.01 0.13 32.00
CA PHE A 47 11.43 0.09 31.59
C PHE A 47 11.70 -0.52 30.20
N LYS A 48 10.76 -1.30 29.62
CA LYS A 48 10.96 -1.95 28.30
C LYS A 48 10.45 -1.14 27.09
N SER A 49 9.71 -0.04 27.30
CA SER A 49 9.04 0.68 26.22
C SER A 49 9.99 1.52 25.35
N SER A 50 11.01 2.13 25.95
CA SER A 50 11.99 2.99 25.25
C SER A 50 12.95 2.19 24.37
N GLU A 51 13.44 1.05 24.87
CA GLU A 51 14.40 0.19 24.17
C GLU A 51 13.76 -0.55 22.97
N LEU A 52 12.48 -0.92 23.11
CA LEU A 52 11.67 -1.45 22.01
C LEU A 52 11.42 -0.40 20.93
N ARG A 53 11.17 0.86 21.30
CA ARG A 53 11.00 1.96 20.33
C ARG A 53 12.28 2.27 19.56
N TYR A 54 13.42 2.29 20.24
CA TYR A 54 14.72 2.51 19.61
C TYR A 54 15.08 1.36 18.63
N THR A 55 14.84 0.13 19.05
CA THR A 55 15.06 -1.05 18.20
C THR A 55 14.08 -1.08 17.01
N ALA A 56 12.84 -0.65 17.20
CA ALA A 56 11.87 -0.55 16.11
C ALA A 56 12.26 0.51 15.07
N ASN A 57 12.73 1.69 15.51
CA ASN A 57 13.15 2.75 14.59
C ASN A 57 14.39 2.35 13.78
N THR A 58 15.39 1.72 14.40
CA THR A 58 16.58 1.24 13.68
C THR A 58 16.25 0.15 12.66
N GLN A 59 15.27 -0.72 12.95
CA GLN A 59 14.77 -1.70 11.99
C GLN A 59 14.04 -1.05 10.81
N LEU A 60 13.26 0.00 11.06
CA LEU A 60 12.57 0.76 10.01
C LEU A 60 13.57 1.52 9.12
N GLU A 61 14.56 2.19 9.70
CA GLU A 61 15.63 2.87 8.95
C GLU A 61 16.42 1.89 8.06
N HIS A 62 16.66 0.69 8.57
CA HIS A 62 17.31 -0.37 7.79
C HIS A 62 16.45 -0.85 6.60
N LEU A 63 15.12 -0.91 6.76
CA LEU A 63 14.20 -1.23 5.66
C LEU A 63 14.15 -0.08 4.65
N HIS A 64 14.12 1.18 5.11
CA HIS A 64 14.15 2.36 4.25
C HIS A 64 15.41 2.42 3.38
N ALA A 65 16.55 1.95 3.89
CA ALA A 65 17.79 1.87 3.14
C ALA A 65 17.79 0.77 2.04
N ARG A 66 16.99 -0.30 2.21
CA ARG A 66 16.94 -1.43 1.26
C ARG A 66 15.83 -1.30 0.23
N TYR A 67 14.67 -0.80 0.64
CA TYR A 67 13.46 -0.80 -0.17
C TYR A 67 12.93 0.62 -0.32
N THR A 68 13.09 1.16 -1.52
CA THR A 68 12.53 2.45 -1.91
C THR A 68 11.01 2.40 -1.87
N GLY A 69 10.36 3.38 -1.24
CA GLY A 69 8.89 3.41 -1.10
C GLY A 69 8.36 2.77 0.18
N THR A 70 9.22 2.38 1.12
CA THR A 70 8.78 1.95 2.46
C THR A 70 8.10 3.10 3.19
N GLY A 71 6.85 2.90 3.61
CA GLY A 71 6.04 3.92 4.28
C GLY A 71 6.34 4.04 5.78
N HIS A 72 6.25 5.26 6.30
CA HIS A 72 6.27 5.58 7.73
C HIS A 72 5.00 6.35 8.14
N ALA A 73 4.75 6.49 9.44
CA ALA A 73 3.55 7.14 9.95
C ALA A 73 3.40 8.60 9.49
N ASP A 74 4.52 9.30 9.32
CA ASP A 74 4.57 10.71 8.90
C ASP A 74 4.70 10.90 7.37
N LEU A 75 4.37 9.88 6.57
CA LEU A 75 4.50 9.94 5.11
C LEU A 75 3.49 10.96 4.52
N THR A 76 3.98 11.91 3.74
CA THR A 76 3.10 12.89 3.11
C THR A 76 2.30 12.27 1.96
N LYS A 77 1.09 12.80 1.71
CA LYS A 77 0.26 12.37 0.56
C LYS A 77 1.02 12.49 -0.76
N TYR A 78 1.88 13.52 -0.90
CA TYR A 78 2.70 13.72 -2.08
C TYR A 78 3.73 12.60 -2.25
N GLU A 79 4.50 12.27 -1.22
CA GLU A 79 5.47 11.18 -1.27
C GLU A 79 4.81 9.84 -1.62
N TRP A 80 3.69 9.51 -0.96
CA TRP A 80 2.92 8.30 -1.28
C TRP A 80 2.53 8.23 -2.76
N LEU A 81 1.93 9.30 -3.29
CA LEU A 81 1.51 9.35 -4.68
C LEU A 81 2.69 9.26 -5.65
N THR A 82 3.83 9.88 -5.33
CA THR A 82 5.02 9.80 -6.19
C THR A 82 5.58 8.38 -6.24
N HIS A 83 5.59 7.65 -5.13
CA HIS A 83 5.99 6.24 -5.09
C HIS A 83 5.03 5.39 -5.92
N GLN A 84 3.71 5.55 -5.73
CA GLN A 84 2.70 4.83 -6.51
C GLN A 84 2.85 5.03 -8.02
N HIS A 85 3.08 6.26 -8.47
CA HIS A 85 3.25 6.54 -9.91
C HIS A 85 4.56 5.93 -10.43
N ARG A 86 5.66 6.01 -9.68
CA ARG A 86 6.93 5.40 -10.09
C ARG A 86 6.83 3.88 -10.21
N ASP A 87 6.13 3.22 -9.31
CA ASP A 87 5.91 1.77 -9.35
C ASP A 87 5.04 1.37 -10.55
N THR A 88 4.03 2.19 -10.86
CA THR A 88 3.15 1.99 -12.02
C THR A 88 3.92 2.16 -13.33
N LEU A 89 4.71 3.23 -13.46
CA LEU A 89 5.55 3.49 -14.63
C LEU A 89 6.62 2.39 -14.81
N SER A 90 7.24 1.94 -13.72
CA SER A 90 8.20 0.83 -13.73
C SER A 90 7.55 -0.47 -14.22
N SER A 91 6.34 -0.77 -13.76
CA SER A 91 5.57 -1.94 -14.19
C SER A 91 5.24 -1.88 -15.69
N ILE A 92 4.90 -0.71 -16.21
CA ILE A 92 4.65 -0.50 -17.65
C ILE A 92 5.89 -0.79 -18.50
N VAL A 93 7.08 -0.37 -18.04
CA VAL A 93 8.34 -0.58 -18.78
C VAL A 93 8.84 -2.03 -18.66
N GLY A 94 8.65 -2.65 -17.49
CA GLY A 94 9.11 -4.00 -17.19
C GLY A 94 8.26 -5.11 -17.80
N HIS A 95 6.94 -4.91 -17.95
CA HIS A 95 6.04 -5.90 -18.52
C HIS A 95 5.79 -5.66 -20.02
N PRO A 96 6.28 -6.54 -20.93
CA PRO A 96 6.15 -6.33 -22.37
C PRO A 96 4.69 -6.36 -22.85
N THR A 97 3.81 -7.09 -22.16
CA THR A 97 2.38 -7.12 -22.45
C THR A 97 1.73 -5.76 -22.20
N LEU A 98 2.10 -5.10 -21.11
CA LEU A 98 1.58 -3.79 -20.73
C LEU A 98 2.15 -2.68 -21.60
N THR A 99 3.47 -2.73 -21.91
CA THR A 99 4.05 -1.81 -22.89
C THR A 99 3.37 -1.94 -24.25
N SER A 100 3.13 -3.16 -24.72
CA SER A 100 2.50 -3.39 -26.03
C SER A 100 1.07 -2.90 -26.08
N PHE A 101 0.32 -3.09 -25.00
CA PHE A 101 -1.05 -2.56 -24.88
C PHE A 101 -1.07 -1.04 -25.02
N LEU A 102 -0.18 -0.33 -24.31
CA LEU A 102 -0.06 1.13 -24.41
C LEU A 102 0.44 1.58 -25.79
N ALA A 103 1.41 0.89 -26.38
CA ALA A 103 1.92 1.20 -27.71
C ALA A 103 0.84 1.08 -28.81
N ILE A 104 -0.06 0.10 -28.69
CA ILE A 104 -1.19 -0.05 -29.61
C ILE A 104 -2.22 1.07 -29.38
N ALA A 105 -2.49 1.43 -28.12
CA ALA A 105 -3.45 2.48 -27.78
C ALA A 105 -3.00 3.87 -28.27
N ASP A 106 -1.71 4.20 -28.11
CA ASP A 106 -1.15 5.49 -28.49
C ASP A 106 -0.70 5.52 -29.97
N GLY A 107 -0.61 4.36 -30.63
CA GLY A 107 -0.16 4.25 -32.03
C GLY A 107 1.34 4.52 -32.23
N GLU A 108 2.12 4.40 -31.17
CA GLU A 108 3.55 4.72 -31.13
C GLU A 108 4.42 3.45 -31.09
N SER A 109 5.70 3.58 -31.45
CA SER A 109 6.62 2.46 -31.31
C SER A 109 6.82 2.08 -29.83
N ALA A 110 6.93 0.78 -29.53
CA ALA A 110 7.15 0.31 -28.16
C ALA A 110 8.41 0.92 -27.50
N GLY A 111 9.43 1.27 -28.29
CA GLY A 111 10.62 1.97 -27.79
C GLY A 111 10.32 3.41 -27.35
N ARG A 112 9.46 4.11 -28.09
CA ARG A 112 9.06 5.49 -27.78
C ARG A 112 8.18 5.56 -26.54
N VAL A 113 7.24 4.64 -26.38
CA VAL A 113 6.44 4.52 -25.14
C VAL A 113 7.34 4.27 -23.93
N LYS A 114 8.32 3.36 -24.04
CA LYS A 114 9.27 3.14 -22.92
C LYS A 114 10.08 4.37 -22.58
N PHE A 115 10.52 5.13 -23.58
CA PHE A 115 11.26 6.38 -23.38
C PHE A 115 10.38 7.43 -22.66
N GLU A 116 9.16 7.62 -23.12
CA GLU A 116 8.22 8.56 -22.51
C GLU A 116 7.87 8.18 -21.06
N MET A 117 7.65 6.89 -20.79
CA MET A 117 7.37 6.42 -19.43
C MET A 117 8.57 6.63 -18.51
N ALA A 118 9.80 6.46 -19.01
CA ALA A 118 11.02 6.74 -18.25
C ALA A 118 11.21 8.24 -17.95
N GLU A 119 10.88 9.12 -18.91
CA GLU A 119 10.92 10.57 -18.71
C GLU A 119 9.93 11.03 -17.64
N LYS A 120 8.72 10.46 -17.63
CA LYS A 120 7.68 10.71 -16.63
C LYS A 120 8.06 10.26 -15.21
N MET A 121 9.09 9.41 -15.03
CA MET A 121 9.52 8.96 -13.69
C MET A 121 10.21 10.04 -12.87
N LEU A 122 10.77 11.08 -13.50
CA LEU A 122 11.50 12.15 -12.82
C LEU A 122 10.58 12.89 -11.83
N GLN A 123 9.41 13.32 -12.31
CA GLN A 123 8.45 14.08 -11.52
C GLN A 123 7.01 13.77 -11.94
N PRO A 124 6.46 12.61 -11.52
CA PRO A 124 5.14 12.18 -11.96
C PRO A 124 3.99 13.01 -11.36
N CYS A 125 4.19 13.64 -10.20
CA CYS A 125 3.13 14.35 -9.47
C CYS A 125 3.33 15.88 -9.45
N GLY A 126 4.18 16.43 -10.32
CA GLY A 126 4.47 17.86 -10.35
C GLY A 126 5.34 18.35 -9.18
N PRO A 127 5.54 19.67 -9.02
CA PRO A 127 6.30 20.23 -7.90
C PRO A 127 5.66 19.87 -6.56
N PRO A 128 6.48 19.56 -5.53
CA PRO A 128 5.95 19.25 -4.21
C PRO A 128 5.14 20.43 -3.68
N PRO A 129 4.03 20.18 -2.95
CA PRO A 129 3.27 21.24 -2.31
C PRO A 129 4.19 22.01 -1.35
N ARG A 130 4.00 23.33 -1.25
CA ARG A 130 4.69 24.13 -0.24
C ARG A 130 4.30 23.56 1.12
N LYS A 131 5.30 23.27 1.96
CA LYS A 131 5.04 22.93 3.36
C LYS A 131 4.52 24.21 4.00
N ASP A 132 3.36 24.13 4.65
CA ASP A 132 2.89 25.23 5.49
C ASP A 132 3.79 25.24 6.73
N ASP A 133 4.63 26.28 6.86
CA ASP A 133 5.48 26.50 8.02
C ASP A 133 4.59 27.04 9.18
N ASP A 134 4.05 26.15 10.02
CA ASP A 134 3.41 26.47 11.32
C ASP A 134 4.06 25.67 12.47
#